data_AF-A0A3C1KI71-F1
#
_entry.id   AF-A0A3C1KI71-F1
#
_cell.length_a   1.000
_cell.length_b   1.000
_cell.length_c   1.000
_cell.angle_alpha   90.00
_cell.angle_beta   90.00
_cell.angle_gamma   90.00
#
_symmetry.space_group_name_H-M   'P 1'
#
loop_
_entity.id
_entity.type
_entity.pdbx_description
1 polymer ?
#
loop_
_entity_poly.entity_id
_entity_poly.type
_entity_poly.pdbx_seq_one_letter_code
_entity_poly.pdbx_strand_id
1 'polypeptide(L)'
;PKLRIEEAAARKQARIDRGEDVIVGVNKYRTDDASEVDVLQIDNDAVRTSQLARLASVREGRDEGAVEDILEQLYQAAVSGE
;
A
#
# COMPACT_ATOMS: atom_id res chain seq x y z
N PRO A 1 7.51 -3.91 19.06
CA PRO A 1 8.21 -3.88 17.75
C PRO A 1 8.10 -2.54 17.02
N LYS A 2 6.87 -2.02 16.79
CA LYS A 2 6.61 -0.71 16.17
C LYS A 2 7.37 0.46 16.82
N LEU A 3 7.26 0.62 18.15
CA LEU A 3 7.93 1.71 18.88
C LEU A 3 9.45 1.75 18.68
N ARG A 4 10.12 0.59 18.61
CA ARG A 4 11.58 0.52 18.40
C ARG A 4 11.98 0.91 16.97
N ILE A 5 11.13 0.62 15.98
CA ILE A 5 11.34 1.00 14.58
C ILE A 5 11.17 2.52 14.43
N GLU A 6 10.15 3.09 15.07
CA GLU A 6 9.89 4.54 15.04
C GLU A 6 11.00 5.33 15.71
N GLU A 7 11.48 4.88 16.87
CA GLU A 7 12.59 5.52 17.57
C GLU A 7 13.89 5.49 16.74
N ALA A 8 14.18 4.34 16.09
CA ALA A 8 15.33 4.22 15.20
C ALA A 8 15.22 5.13 13.97
N ALA A 9 14.03 5.21 13.36
CA ALA A 9 13.75 6.08 12.22
C ALA A 9 13.90 7.56 12.58
N ALA A 10 13.33 7.98 13.71
CA ALA A 10 13.42 9.36 14.18
C ALA A 10 14.87 9.78 14.46
N ARG A 11 15.67 8.93 15.11
CA ARG A 11 17.10 9.20 15.33
C ARG A 11 17.85 9.32 14.02
N LYS A 12 17.61 8.42 13.06
CA LYS A 12 18.27 8.46 11.75
C LYS A 12 17.91 9.73 10.98
N GLN A 13 16.63 10.14 10.99
CA GLN A 13 16.19 11.38 10.37
C GLN A 13 16.90 12.59 10.98
N ALA A 14 16.96 12.67 12.31
CA ALA A 14 17.66 13.75 13.00
C ALA A 14 19.16 13.82 12.63
N ARG A 15 19.85 12.68 12.46
CA ARG A 15 21.25 12.67 12.01
C ARG A 15 21.44 13.12 10.57
N ILE A 16 20.51 12.76 9.68
CA ILE A 16 20.51 13.21 8.28
C ILE A 16 20.30 14.73 8.21
N ASP A 17 19.35 15.24 9.00
CA ASP A 17 19.02 16.67 9.05
C ASP A 17 20.16 17.49 9.66
N ARG A 18 20.84 16.95 10.68
CA ARG A 18 22.07 17.54 11.26
C ARG A 18 23.30 17.40 10.36
N GLY A 19 23.22 16.66 9.26
CA GLY A 19 24.34 16.43 8.34
C GLY A 19 25.43 15.50 8.87
N GLU A 20 25.15 14.78 9.97
CA GLU A 20 26.03 13.73 10.51
C GLU A 20 26.05 12.52 9.57
N ASP A 21 24.87 12.14 9.06
CA ASP A 21 24.71 11.13 8.02
C ASP A 21 24.63 11.84 6.65
N VAL A 22 25.70 11.77 5.86
CA VAL A 22 25.80 12.46 4.57
C VAL A 22 25.10 11.67 3.46
N ILE A 23 24.16 12.34 2.77
CA ILE A 23 23.46 11.84 1.59
C ILE A 23 23.76 12.77 0.41
N VAL A 24 24.60 12.27 -0.51
CA VAL A 24 25.03 13.01 -1.71
C VAL A 24 23.82 13.33 -2.58
N GLY A 25 23.71 14.58 -3.02
CA GLY A 25 22.58 15.09 -3.81
C GLY A 25 21.36 15.50 -2.98
N VAL A 26 21.31 15.16 -1.68
CA VAL A 26 20.16 15.47 -0.80
C VAL A 26 20.51 16.44 0.30
N ASN A 27 21.55 16.22 1.12
CA ASN A 27 21.98 17.17 2.16
C ASN A 27 23.38 17.76 1.91
N LYS A 28 24.19 17.13 1.07
CA LYS A 28 25.52 17.62 0.66
C LYS A 28 25.75 17.37 -0.83
N TYR A 29 26.51 18.25 -1.47
CA TYR A 29 26.81 18.18 -2.91
C TYR A 29 25.53 18.12 -3.76
N ARG A 30 24.62 19.08 -3.53
CA ARG A 30 23.39 19.22 -4.31
C ARG A 30 23.73 19.77 -5.69
N THR A 31 23.06 19.25 -6.72
CA THR A 31 23.10 19.78 -8.07
C THR A 31 21.89 20.69 -8.26
N ASP A 32 22.06 21.81 -8.97
CA ASP A 32 20.96 22.73 -9.28
C ASP A 32 20.06 22.25 -10.45
N ASP A 33 20.52 21.24 -11.19
CA ASP A 33 19.77 20.57 -12.24
C ASP A 33 18.73 19.62 -11.64
N ALA A 34 17.48 20.05 -11.68
CA ALA A 34 16.35 19.16 -11.44
C ALA A 34 16.07 18.35 -12.71
N SER A 35 16.55 17.12 -12.77
CA SER A 35 16.13 16.17 -13.80
C SER A 35 14.65 15.85 -13.60
N GLU A 36 13.79 16.25 -14.53
CA GLU A 36 12.41 15.79 -14.53
C GLU A 36 12.39 14.28 -14.78
N VAL A 37 11.79 13.54 -13.85
CA VAL A 37 11.56 12.11 -13.99
C VAL A 37 10.09 11.92 -14.30
N ASP A 38 9.80 11.23 -15.40
CA ASP A 38 8.44 10.85 -15.71
C ASP A 38 7.92 9.87 -14.65
N VAL A 39 6.98 10.35 -13.84
CA VAL A 39 6.30 9.52 -12.85
C VAL A 39 5.08 8.92 -13.51
N LEU A 40 4.93 7.59 -13.42
CA LEU A 40 3.73 6.92 -13.86
C LEU A 40 2.54 7.36 -13.01
N GLN A 41 1.67 8.18 -13.58
CA GLN A 41 0.42 8.55 -12.95
C GLN A 41 -0.64 7.49 -13.24
N ILE A 42 -1.21 6.92 -12.19
CA ILE A 42 -2.28 5.95 -12.29
C ILE A 42 -3.63 6.68 -12.22
N ASP A 43 -4.47 6.47 -13.23
CA ASP A 43 -5.85 6.93 -13.21
C ASP A 43 -6.71 6.03 -12.30
N ASN A 44 -6.91 6.49 -11.07
CA ASN A 44 -7.69 5.76 -10.08
C ASN A 44 -9.17 5.65 -10.44
N ASP A 45 -9.73 6.63 -11.17
CA ASP A 45 -11.16 6.62 -11.53
C ASP A 45 -11.42 5.60 -12.64
N ALA A 46 -10.54 5.52 -13.63
CA ALA A 46 -10.60 4.49 -14.67
C ALA A 46 -10.42 3.09 -14.07
N VAL A 47 -9.42 2.91 -13.18
CA VAL A 47 -9.19 1.62 -12.50
C VAL A 47 -10.40 1.24 -11.65
N ARG A 48 -10.92 2.16 -10.84
CA ARG A 48 -12.11 1.91 -10.01
C ARG A 48 -13.31 1.49 -10.84
N THR A 49 -13.57 2.19 -11.95
CA THR A 49 -14.69 1.88 -12.84
C THR A 49 -14.55 0.49 -13.45
N SER A 50 -13.35 0.13 -13.94
CA SER A 50 -13.06 -1.20 -14.47
C SER A 50 -13.27 -2.30 -13.43
N GLN A 51 -12.80 -2.09 -12.20
CA GLN A 51 -12.95 -3.06 -11.12
C GLN A 51 -14.42 -3.23 -10.69
N LEU A 52 -15.20 -2.15 -10.66
CA LEU A 52 -16.64 -2.23 -10.37
C LEU A 52 -17.39 -3.02 -11.45
N ALA A 53 -17.09 -2.77 -12.72
CA ALA A 53 -17.71 -3.51 -13.83
C ALA A 53 -17.38 -5.02 -13.75
N ARG A 54 -16.11 -5.35 -13.46
CA ARG A 54 -15.69 -6.75 -13.26
C ARG A 54 -16.38 -7.39 -12.07
N LEU A 55 -16.50 -6.69 -10.94
CA LEU A 55 -17.21 -7.20 -9.76
C LEU A 55 -18.70 -7.43 -10.04
N ALA A 56 -19.35 -6.52 -10.78
CA ALA A 56 -20.74 -6.70 -11.19
C ALA A 56 -20.92 -7.98 -12.03
N SER A 57 -20.07 -8.16 -13.05
CA SER A 57 -20.11 -9.37 -13.90
C SER A 57 -19.88 -10.66 -13.11
N VAL A 58 -18.94 -10.68 -12.17
CA VAL A 58 -18.69 -11.85 -11.31
C VAL A 58 -19.88 -12.13 -10.38
N ARG A 59 -20.52 -11.10 -9.84
CA ARG A 59 -21.70 -11.24 -8.97
C ARG A 59 -22.95 -11.68 -9.72
N GLU A 60 -23.12 -11.27 -10.96
CA GLU A 60 -24.24 -11.70 -11.80
C GLU A 60 -24.10 -13.16 -12.26
N GLY A 61 -22.88 -13.63 -12.50
CA GLY A 61 -22.61 -14.97 -13.02
C GLY A 61 -22.38 -16.06 -11.96
N ARG A 62 -22.36 -15.72 -10.67
CA ARG A 62 -22.12 -16.68 -9.58
C ARG A 62 -23.41 -17.27 -9.04
N ASP A 63 -23.29 -18.45 -8.42
CA ASP A 63 -24.34 -19.00 -7.57
C ASP A 63 -24.27 -18.32 -6.20
N GLU A 64 -25.24 -17.46 -5.90
CA GLU A 64 -25.27 -16.70 -4.65
C GLU A 64 -25.44 -17.63 -3.44
N GLY A 65 -26.25 -18.69 -3.54
CA GLY A 65 -26.50 -19.60 -2.42
C GLY A 65 -25.24 -20.38 -2.06
N ALA A 66 -24.53 -20.90 -3.05
CA ALA A 66 -23.25 -21.59 -2.82
C ALA A 66 -22.20 -20.65 -2.20
N VAL A 67 -22.20 -19.36 -2.57
CA VAL A 67 -21.27 -18.38 -1.96
C VAL A 67 -21.63 -18.07 -0.52
N GLU A 68 -22.91 -17.86 -0.22
CA GLU A 68 -23.38 -17.62 1.16
C GLU A 68 -23.03 -18.81 2.07
N ASP A 69 -23.27 -20.04 1.62
CA ASP A 69 -22.95 -21.26 2.36
C ASP A 69 -21.45 -21.39 2.67
N ILE A 70 -20.59 -21.07 1.69
CA ILE A 70 -19.13 -21.12 1.87
C ILE A 70 -18.66 -20.01 2.81
N LEU A 71 -19.21 -18.80 2.69
CA LEU A 71 -18.86 -17.69 3.59
C LEU A 71 -19.28 -17.99 5.03
N GLU A 72 -20.43 -18.62 5.24
CA GLU A 72 -20.88 -19.05 6.56
C GLU A 72 -19.95 -20.13 7.13
N GLN A 73 -19.54 -21.12 6.32
CA GLN A 73 -18.57 -22.12 6.76
C GLN A 73 -17.23 -21.50 7.17
N LEU A 74 -16.73 -20.52 6.42
CA LEU A 74 -15.51 -19.79 6.77
C LEU A 74 -15.66 -19.01 8.08
N TYR A 75 -16.83 -18.38 8.28
CA TYR A 75 -17.14 -17.67 9.52
C TYR A 75 -17.17 -18.65 10.70
N GLN A 76 -17.86 -19.78 10.56
CA GLN A 76 -17.94 -20.79 11.62
C GLN A 76 -16.57 -21.36 11.95
N ALA A 77 -15.74 -21.70 10.95
CA ALA A 77 -14.36 -22.18 11.17
C ALA A 77 -13.48 -21.14 11.90
N ALA A 78 -13.62 -19.86 11.56
CA ALA A 78 -12.89 -18.79 12.25
C ALA A 78 -13.33 -18.61 13.71
N VAL A 79 -14.60 -18.89 14.03
CA VAL A 79 -15.15 -18.81 15.39
C VAL A 79 -14.83 -20.06 16.21
N SER A 80 -14.96 -21.25 15.62
CA SER A 80 -14.72 -22.53 16.30
C SER A 80 -13.24 -22.85 16.47
N GLY A 81 -12.38 -22.35 15.57
CA GLY A 81 -10.95 -22.68 15.53
C GLY A 81 -10.66 -24.09 14.99
N GLU A 82 -11.67 -24.77 14.43
CA GLU A 82 -11.58 -26.03 13.67
C GLU A 82 -11.80 -25.79 12.18
#